data_AF-A0A9C8GJL7-F1
#
_entry.id   AF-A0A9C8GJL7-F1
#
_cell.length_a   1.000
_cell.length_b   1.000
_cell.length_c   1.000
_cell.angle_alpha   90.00
_cell.angle_beta   90.00
_cell.angle_gamma   90.00
#
_symmetry.space_group_name_H-M   'P 1'
#
loop_
_entity.id
_entity.type
_entity.pdbx_description
1 polymer ?
#
loop_
_entity_poly.entity_id
_entity_poly.type
_entity_poly.pdbx_seq_one_letter_code
_entity_poly.pdbx_strand_id
1 'polypeptide(L)'
;MTRRQVRRILLVILACFGLLGAVYSVTVPLFEAPDELWHFSFIRMLATERALPVQSAEGKNMWLREAGQPPLYYLLMAPVVGAMDTADFPDYVRFNAAHPAVTAGAYSRTPNVFIHTPYERFP
;
A
#
# COMPACT_ATOMS: atom_id res chain seq x y z
N MET A 1 -17.09 -36.35 -4.41
CA MET A 1 -17.81 -35.11 -3.97
C MET A 1 -18.84 -34.74 -5.03
N THR A 2 -20.04 -34.34 -4.63
CA THR A 2 -21.07 -33.83 -5.56
C THR A 2 -20.79 -32.38 -5.94
N ARG A 3 -21.29 -31.91 -7.10
CA ARG A 3 -21.20 -30.49 -7.50
C ARG A 3 -21.72 -29.53 -6.42
N ARG A 4 -22.75 -29.93 -5.67
CA ARG A 4 -23.30 -29.17 -4.54
C ARG A 4 -22.31 -29.06 -3.37
N GLN A 5 -21.59 -30.14 -3.05
CA GLN A 5 -20.56 -30.13 -2.01
C GLN A 5 -19.38 -29.23 -2.39
N VAL A 6 -18.90 -29.32 -3.64
CA VAL A 6 -17.83 -28.45 -4.15
C VAL A 6 -18.23 -26.97 -4.08
N ARG A 7 -19.45 -26.63 -4.53
CA ARG A 7 -19.94 -25.24 -4.47
C ARG A 7 -20.02 -24.72 -3.03
N ARG A 8 -20.48 -25.55 -2.08
CA ARG A 8 -20.52 -25.16 -0.65
C ARG A 8 -19.12 -24.89 -0.11
N ILE A 9 -18.16 -25.76 -0.41
CA ILE A 9 -16.77 -25.59 0.04
C ILE A 9 -16.15 -24.34 -0.58
N LEU A 10 -16.36 -24.11 -1.87
CA LEU A 10 -15.89 -22.87 -2.53
C LEU A 10 -16.49 -21.62 -1.89
N LEU A 11 -17.79 -21.62 -1.58
CA LEU A 11 -18.43 -20.49 -0.89
C LEU A 11 -17.85 -20.26 0.50
N VAL A 12 -17.57 -21.33 1.26
CA VAL A 12 -16.91 -21.22 2.57
C VAL A 12 -15.51 -20.62 2.42
N ILE A 13 -14.71 -21.10 1.45
CA ILE A 13 -13.37 -20.57 1.19
C ILE A 13 -13.43 -19.09 0.82
N LEU A 14 -14.33 -18.69 -0.08
CA LEU A 14 -14.50 -17.29 -0.47
C LEU A 14 -14.95 -16.41 0.70
N ALA A 15 -15.86 -16.91 1.54
CA ALA A 15 -16.30 -16.20 2.74
C ALA A 15 -15.15 -16.02 3.74
N CYS A 16 -14.37 -17.07 3.98
CA CYS A 16 -13.18 -17.00 4.84
C CYS A 16 -12.13 -16.03 4.27
N PHE A 17 -11.87 -16.06 2.96
CA PHE A 17 -10.95 -15.15 2.30
C PHE A 17 -11.40 -13.69 2.45
N GLY A 18 -12.66 -13.40 2.16
CA GLY A 18 -13.22 -12.04 2.29
C GLY A 18 -13.17 -11.54 3.74
N LEU A 19 -13.51 -12.40 4.71
CA LEU A 19 -13.43 -12.06 6.13
C LEU A 19 -11.99 -11.75 6.56
N LEU A 20 -11.03 -12.62 6.21
CA LEU A 20 -9.63 -12.41 6.54
C LEU A 20 -9.04 -11.17 5.86
N GLY A 21 -9.40 -10.93 4.59
CA GLY A 21 -9.01 -9.72 3.87
C GLY A 21 -9.57 -8.44 4.51
N ALA A 22 -10.82 -8.46 4.96
CA ALA A 22 -11.41 -7.34 5.68
C ALA A 22 -10.71 -7.09 7.03
N VAL A 23 -10.45 -8.16 7.80
CA VAL A 23 -9.70 -8.06 9.06
C VAL A 23 -8.31 -7.49 8.81
N TYR A 24 -7.59 -7.99 7.79
CA TYR A 24 -6.28 -7.46 7.40
C TYR A 24 -6.36 -5.97 7.06
N SER A 25 -7.34 -5.56 6.23
CA SER A 25 -7.51 -4.18 5.79
C SER A 25 -7.82 -3.18 6.91
N VAL A 26 -8.40 -3.62 8.03
CA VAL A 26 -8.72 -2.73 9.18
C VAL A 26 -7.73 -2.82 10.34
N THR A 27 -6.91 -3.87 10.39
CA THR A 27 -5.95 -4.07 11.49
C THR A 27 -4.52 -3.70 11.12
N VAL A 28 -4.18 -3.71 9.83
CA VAL A 28 -2.88 -3.25 9.33
C VAL A 28 -2.97 -1.75 9.04
N PRO A 29 -2.16 -0.91 9.70
CA PRO A 29 -2.12 0.51 9.41
C PRO A 29 -1.72 0.82 7.97
N LEU A 30 -2.07 2.01 7.49
CA LEU A 30 -1.77 2.42 6.12
C LEU A 30 -0.26 2.37 5.86
N PHE A 31 0.13 1.83 4.70
CA PHE A 31 1.50 1.73 4.20
C PHE A 31 2.40 0.71 4.90
N GLU A 32 1.92 0.02 5.94
CA GLU A 32 2.66 -1.10 6.56
C GLU A 32 2.53 -2.39 5.75
N ALA A 33 1.51 -2.50 4.89
CA ALA A 33 1.42 -3.63 3.97
C ALA A 33 2.55 -3.57 2.94
N PRO A 34 3.11 -4.73 2.52
CA PRO A 34 4.18 -4.77 1.53
C PRO A 34 3.83 -3.96 0.27
N ASP A 35 4.76 -3.09 -0.12
CA ASP A 35 4.73 -2.29 -1.34
C ASP A 35 3.55 -1.32 -1.52
N GLU A 36 2.65 -1.22 -0.54
CA GLU A 36 1.46 -0.35 -0.60
C GLU A 36 1.84 1.11 -0.87
N LEU A 37 2.88 1.59 -0.19
CA LEU A 37 3.39 2.94 -0.36
C LEU A 37 3.87 3.22 -1.79
N TRP A 38 4.54 2.25 -2.40
CA TRP A 38 5.13 2.37 -3.73
C TRP A 38 4.06 2.31 -4.81
N HIS A 39 3.05 1.45 -4.63
CA HIS A 39 1.90 1.43 -5.51
C HIS A 39 1.13 2.76 -5.45
N PHE A 40 0.83 3.25 -4.25
CA PHE A 40 0.13 4.53 -4.10
C PHE A 40 0.92 5.70 -4.68
N SER A 41 2.24 5.73 -4.48
CA SER A 41 3.12 6.77 -5.01
C SER A 41 3.15 6.80 -6.53
N PHE A 42 3.15 5.63 -7.19
CA PHE A 42 2.99 5.54 -8.65
C PHE A 42 1.66 6.18 -9.08
N ILE A 43 0.54 5.76 -8.47
CA ILE A 43 -0.79 6.28 -8.83
C ILE A 43 -0.84 7.80 -8.63
N ARG A 44 -0.31 8.31 -7.51
CA ARG A 44 -0.27 9.75 -7.21
C ARG A 44 0.54 10.50 -8.27
N MET A 45 1.73 10.01 -8.65
CA MET A 45 2.54 10.63 -9.70
C MET A 45 1.79 10.71 -11.04
N LEU A 46 1.07 9.65 -11.43
CA LEU A 46 0.22 9.70 -12.62
C LEU A 46 -0.90 10.74 -12.49
N ALA A 47 -1.53 10.82 -11.32
CA ALA A 47 -2.62 11.75 -11.06
C ALA A 47 -2.17 13.22 -11.03
N THR A 48 -1.00 13.50 -10.43
CA THR A 48 -0.50 14.87 -10.22
C THR A 48 0.38 15.36 -11.37
N GLU A 49 1.31 14.53 -11.86
CA GLU A 49 2.31 14.93 -12.86
C GLU A 49 1.92 14.51 -14.28
N ARG A 50 0.94 13.60 -14.42
CA ARG A 50 0.48 13.07 -15.73
C ARG A 50 1.62 12.47 -16.56
N ALA A 51 2.62 11.94 -15.87
CA ALA A 51 3.82 11.34 -16.47
C ALA A 51 4.03 9.92 -15.92
N LEU A 52 4.53 9.03 -16.77
CA LEU A 52 4.92 7.70 -16.32
C LEU A 52 6.17 7.81 -15.43
N PRO A 53 6.19 7.12 -14.27
CA PRO A 53 7.36 7.11 -13.42
C PRO A 53 8.51 6.38 -14.12
N VAL A 54 9.73 6.87 -13.91
CA VAL A 54 10.95 6.23 -14.41
C VAL A 54 11.65 5.55 -13.24
N GLN A 55 11.86 4.23 -13.36
CA GLN A 55 12.65 3.49 -12.39
C GLN A 55 14.11 3.97 -12.45
N SER A 56 14.63 4.51 -11.35
CA SER A 56 16.03 4.93 -11.26
C SER A 56 16.97 3.73 -11.28
N ALA A 57 17.99 3.76 -12.15
CA ALA A 57 19.05 2.76 -12.21
C ALA A 57 19.98 2.79 -10.97
N GLU A 58 20.01 3.92 -10.25
CA GLU A 58 20.89 4.14 -9.09
C GLU A 58 20.24 3.68 -7.77
N GLY A 59 19.04 3.08 -7.83
CA GLY A 59 18.49 2.24 -6.77
C GLY A 59 18.00 2.97 -5.51
N LYS A 60 17.71 4.27 -5.58
CA LYS A 60 17.37 5.07 -4.39
C LYS A 60 16.13 5.94 -4.46
N ASN A 61 15.33 5.86 -5.52
CA ASN A 61 13.98 6.43 -5.41
C ASN A 61 13.09 5.45 -4.62
N MET A 62 13.31 5.40 -3.31
CA MET A 62 12.28 5.93 -2.46
C MET A 62 10.88 5.45 -2.82
N TRP A 63 10.12 6.44 -3.25
CA TRP A 63 8.72 6.47 -3.61
C TRP A 63 8.36 5.67 -4.87
N LEU A 64 9.32 5.40 -5.76
CA LEU A 64 9.06 4.85 -7.09
C LEU A 64 9.73 3.49 -7.32
N ARG A 65 9.77 2.66 -6.28
CA ARG A 65 10.31 1.29 -6.38
C ARG A 65 9.54 0.39 -7.35
N GLU A 66 8.25 0.65 -7.52
CA GLU A 66 7.37 -0.11 -8.42
C GLU A 66 7.20 0.55 -9.79
N ALA A 67 8.02 1.56 -10.14
CA ALA A 67 7.91 2.26 -11.42
C ALA A 67 8.17 1.36 -12.64
N GLY A 68 8.88 0.25 -12.45
CA GLY A 68 9.08 -0.77 -13.49
C GLY A 68 7.86 -1.65 -13.78
N GLN A 69 6.80 -1.59 -12.98
CA GLN A 69 5.60 -2.42 -13.16
C GLN A 69 4.77 -1.96 -14.38
N PRO A 70 4.02 -2.88 -15.03
CA PRO A 70 3.11 -2.52 -16.10
C PRO A 70 2.06 -1.48 -15.65
N PRO A 71 1.79 -0.43 -16.45
CA PRO A 71 1.08 0.75 -15.98
C PRO A 71 -0.45 0.58 -15.87
N LEU A 72 -1.03 -0.53 -16.36
CA LEU A 72 -2.49 -0.67 -16.53
C LEU A 72 -3.26 -0.42 -15.23
N TYR A 73 -2.85 -1.09 -14.14
CA TYR A 73 -3.48 -0.91 -12.82
C TYR A 73 -3.43 0.56 -12.38
N TYR A 74 -2.26 1.19 -12.51
CA TYR A 74 -2.04 2.56 -12.08
C TYR A 74 -2.83 3.58 -12.90
N LEU A 75 -2.91 3.38 -14.22
CA LEU A 75 -3.69 4.22 -15.13
C LEU A 75 -5.19 4.16 -14.82
N LEU A 76 -5.70 3.00 -14.41
CA LEU A 76 -7.10 2.84 -14.01
C LEU A 76 -7.41 3.54 -12.68
N MET A 77 -6.44 3.58 -11.75
CA MET A 77 -6.61 4.20 -10.44
C MET A 77 -6.28 5.70 -10.40
N ALA A 78 -5.51 6.21 -11.36
CA ALA A 78 -5.12 7.62 -11.40
C ALA A 78 -6.31 8.60 -11.40
N PRO A 79 -7.43 8.37 -12.11
CA PRO A 79 -8.61 9.25 -12.01
C PRO A 79 -9.28 9.23 -10.64
N VAL A 80 -9.25 8.08 -9.96
CA VAL A 80 -9.84 7.92 -8.62
C VAL A 80 -9.04 8.72 -7.61
N VAL A 81 -7.71 8.56 -7.61
CA VAL A 81 -6.81 9.31 -6.72
C VAL A 81 -6.75 10.78 -7.09
N GLY A 82 -6.80 11.12 -8.38
CA GLY A 82 -6.80 12.52 -8.86
C GLY A 82 -8.06 13.31 -8.50
N ALA A 83 -9.13 12.64 -8.07
CA ALA A 83 -10.32 13.29 -7.51
C ALA A 83 -10.20 13.58 -6.00
N MET A 84 -9.15 13.09 -5.34
CA MET A 84 -8.89 13.26 -3.91
C MET A 84 -7.84 14.35 -3.69
N ASP A 85 -7.91 15.06 -2.56
CA ASP A 85 -6.81 15.91 -2.11
C ASP A 85 -5.72 15.02 -1.49
N THR A 86 -4.53 15.04 -2.10
CA THR A 86 -3.37 14.26 -1.66
C THR A 86 -2.13 15.15 -1.50
N ALA A 87 -2.34 16.47 -1.37
CA ALA A 87 -1.24 17.44 -1.26
C ALA A 87 -0.42 17.25 0.03
N ASP A 88 -1.02 16.72 1.08
CA ASP A 88 -0.39 16.43 2.37
C ASP A 88 0.42 15.13 2.37
N PHE A 89 0.31 14.29 1.33
CA PHE A 89 0.95 12.98 1.29
C PHE A 89 2.45 12.99 1.63
N PRO A 90 3.30 13.90 1.10
CA PRO A 90 4.73 13.93 1.43
C PRO A 90 4.99 14.22 2.91
N ASP A 91 4.12 15.00 3.55
CA ASP A 91 4.23 15.35 4.97
C ASP A 91 3.56 14.31 5.87
N TYR A 92 2.64 13.53 5.31
CA TYR A 92 1.88 12.49 5.97
C TYR A 92 2.72 11.22 6.18
N VAL A 93 3.36 10.72 5.12
CA VAL A 93 4.13 9.48 5.18
C VAL A 93 5.48 9.73 5.83
N ARG A 94 5.61 9.28 7.08
CA ARG A 94 6.81 9.48 7.90
C ARG A 94 7.40 8.15 8.31
N PHE A 95 8.63 7.90 7.89
CA PHE A 95 9.36 6.73 8.35
C PHE A 95 9.72 6.84 9.84
N ASN A 96 9.57 5.74 10.56
CA ASN A 96 10.05 5.60 11.92
C ASN A 96 11.58 5.45 11.91
N ALA A 97 12.30 6.55 12.10
CA ALA A 97 13.77 6.54 12.09
C ALA A 97 14.38 5.64 13.17
N ALA A 98 13.64 5.28 14.23
CA ALA A 98 14.10 4.32 15.24
C ALA A 98 13.99 2.85 14.79
N HIS A 99 13.32 2.58 13.66
CA HIS A 99 13.14 1.23 13.13
C HIS A 99 14.40 0.77 12.37
N PRO A 100 14.91 -0.46 12.60
CA PRO A 100 16.14 -0.96 11.97
C PRO A 100 16.06 -1.11 10.45
N ALA A 101 14.85 -1.28 9.90
CA ALA A 101 14.66 -1.32 8.44
C ALA A 101 14.81 0.06 7.76
N VAL A 102 14.70 1.15 8.53
CA VAL A 102 14.83 2.53 8.05
C VAL A 102 16.24 3.05 8.31
N THR A 103 16.73 2.87 9.54
CA THR A 103 18.04 3.39 9.96
C THR A 103 18.92 2.25 10.44
N ALA A 104 20.04 2.05 9.75
CA ALA A 104 21.04 1.05 10.15
C ALA A 104 21.56 1.34 11.56
N GLY A 105 21.56 0.32 12.42
CA GLY A 105 22.00 0.45 13.82
C GLY A 105 20.93 0.94 14.80
N ALA A 106 19.69 1.20 14.35
CA ALA A 106 18.59 1.48 15.26
C ALA A 106 18.11 0.20 15.98
N TYR A 107 17.56 0.36 17.20
CA TYR A 107 17.24 -0.76 18.10
C TYR A 107 15.75 -0.88 18.45
N SER A 108 14.85 -0.16 17.75
CA SER A 108 13.43 -0.27 18.06
C SER A 108 12.90 -1.69 17.85
N ARG A 109 12.03 -2.13 18.76
CA ARG A 109 11.25 -3.37 18.65
C ARG A 109 9.82 -3.12 18.19
N THR A 110 9.46 -1.87 17.90
CA THR A 110 8.14 -1.54 17.36
C THR A 110 7.97 -2.22 16.00
N PRO A 111 6.84 -2.87 15.73
CA PRO A 111 6.62 -3.50 14.43
C PRO A 111 6.43 -2.47 13.30
N ASN A 112 6.06 -1.23 13.64
CA ASN A 112 5.72 -0.20 12.66
C ASN A 112 6.99 0.43 12.07
N VAL A 113 7.07 0.38 10.74
CA VAL A 113 8.08 1.04 9.90
C VAL A 113 7.71 2.52 9.69
N PHE A 114 6.44 2.87 9.81
CA PHE A 114 5.92 4.23 9.65
C PHE A 114 5.40 4.80 10.99
N ILE A 115 5.33 6.13 11.04
CA ILE A 115 4.72 6.86 12.15
C ILE A 115 3.26 7.09 11.81
N HIS A 116 2.36 6.39 12.50
CA HIS A 116 0.92 6.54 12.34
C HIS A 116 0.36 7.67 13.19
N THR A 117 -0.64 8.36 12.65
CA THR A 117 -1.28 9.51 13.29
C THR A 117 -2.76 9.23 13.57
N PRO A 118 -3.44 10.08 14.36
CA PRO A 118 -4.88 9.95 14.56
C PRO A 118 -5.73 10.05 13.28
N TYR A 119 -5.19 10.51 12.15
CA TYR A 119 -5.89 10.51 10.86
C TYR A 119 -6.22 9.10 10.35
N GLU A 120 -5.51 8.08 10.83
CA GLU A 120 -5.76 6.66 10.48
C GLU A 120 -6.75 5.99 11.42
N ARG A 121 -7.35 6.73 12.35
CA ARG A 121 -8.36 6.17 13.24
C ARG A 121 -9.61 5.85 12.44
N PHE A 122 -9.71 4.58 12.09
CA PHE A 122 -10.90 3.91 11.60
C PHE A 122 -11.16 2.68 12.49
N PRO A 123 -12.43 2.33 12.79
CA PRO A 123 -13.65 3.05 12.45
C PRO A 123 -13.78 4.39 13.19
#